data_AF-A0A0R0LVW2-F1
#
_entry.id   AF-A0A0R0LVW2-F1
#
_cell.length_a   1.000
_cell.length_b   1.000
_cell.length_c   1.000
_cell.angle_alpha   90.00
_cell.angle_beta   90.00
_cell.angle_gamma   90.00
#
_symmetry.space_group_name_H-M   'P 1'
#
loop_
_entity.id
_entity.type
_entity.pdbx_description
1 polymer ?
#
loop_
_entity_poly.entity_id
_entity_poly.type
_entity_poly.pdbx_seq_one_letter_code
_entity_poly.pdbx_strand_id
1 'polypeptide(L)'
;MKRNFYKSRSFYKNPYDVGLGSASYLERYLQSNALTTRSGIMNSLIKWDTKTKEKQTDSFPAKTTKAKFKMTKLDITFEINFVHLEDIKQQKIFKWTEDFESNAKTVNWNENQQLIILNNIISPKIQKEIGKMDSGTNILAKQKKLSIDSYSLPALSTEFKECNQTKFDFVREYCSELEELNEKVAISLGNTPKETAILLSTTFFANLSPHTAIYLQKQNISTYDQAKYELLRLEEIVISEAKKYE
;
A
#
# COMPACT_ATOMS: atom_id res chain seq x y z
N MET A 1 24.14 43.16 13.41
CA MET A 1 23.26 42.09 13.97
C MET A 1 23.48 40.81 13.20
N LYS A 2 23.64 39.69 13.93
CA LYS A 2 24.21 38.42 13.45
C LYS A 2 23.26 37.68 12.48
N ARG A 3 23.73 37.40 11.26
CA ARG A 3 23.10 36.44 10.33
C ARG A 3 23.68 35.05 10.64
N ASN A 4 22.87 34.18 11.22
CA ASN A 4 23.23 32.78 11.43
C ASN A 4 23.08 32.03 10.09
N PHE A 5 24.20 31.74 9.44
CA PHE A 5 24.27 30.73 8.38
C PHE A 5 24.03 29.37 9.01
N TYR A 6 22.93 28.70 8.64
CA TYR A 6 22.76 27.28 8.92
C TYR A 6 23.82 26.50 8.15
N LYS A 7 24.80 25.97 8.89
CA LYS A 7 25.70 24.90 8.45
C LYS A 7 24.83 23.74 7.96
N SER A 8 24.87 23.47 6.64
CA SER A 8 24.40 22.21 6.09
C SER A 8 25.20 21.08 6.73
N ARG A 9 24.53 20.23 7.51
CA ARG A 9 25.10 18.94 7.91
C ARG A 9 25.01 18.04 6.67
N SER A 10 26.03 18.11 5.81
CA SER A 10 26.26 17.05 4.83
C SER A 10 26.68 15.81 5.62
N PHE A 11 25.77 14.85 5.76
CA PHE A 11 26.16 13.50 6.10
C PHE A 11 27.05 13.00 4.95
N TYR A 12 28.36 12.94 5.20
CA TYR A 12 29.27 12.21 4.34
C TYR A 12 28.78 10.76 4.29
N LYS A 13 28.21 10.36 3.14
CA LYS A 13 28.08 8.95 2.79
C LYS A 13 29.49 8.37 2.79
N ASN A 14 29.64 7.22 3.43
CA ASN A 14 30.89 6.48 3.48
C ASN A 14 31.35 6.22 2.02
N PRO A 15 32.63 6.42 1.64
CA PRO A 15 33.09 6.21 0.27
C PRO A 15 32.96 4.75 -0.21
N TYR A 16 32.64 3.81 0.68
CA TYR A 16 32.28 2.42 0.34
C TYR A 16 30.81 2.24 -0.08
N ASP A 17 29.95 3.25 0.06
CA ASP A 17 28.53 3.22 -0.38
C ASP A 17 28.33 3.67 -1.84
N VAL A 18 29.41 4.06 -2.54
CA VAL A 18 29.34 4.73 -3.85
C VAL A 18 28.99 3.75 -5.01
N GLY A 19 28.80 2.45 -4.71
CA GLY A 19 28.28 1.45 -5.66
C GLY A 19 26.98 0.76 -5.22
N LEU A 20 26.48 1.02 -4.00
CA LEU A 20 25.31 0.34 -3.41
C LEU A 20 23.98 1.07 -3.68
N GLY A 21 24.00 2.16 -4.44
CA GLY A 21 23.00 3.23 -4.38
C GLY A 21 21.68 3.07 -5.14
N SER A 22 21.35 1.93 -5.76
CA SER A 22 20.15 1.86 -6.62
C SER A 22 19.47 0.49 -6.77
N ALA A 23 19.90 -0.53 -6.01
CA ALA A 23 19.36 -1.88 -6.15
C ALA A 23 18.70 -2.35 -4.85
N SER A 24 17.47 -2.87 -4.96
CA SER A 24 16.76 -3.56 -3.87
C SER A 24 17.59 -4.73 -3.33
N TYR A 25 17.32 -5.19 -2.11
CA TYR A 25 18.08 -6.31 -1.52
C TYR A 25 18.00 -7.59 -2.36
N LEU A 26 16.81 -7.87 -2.92
CA LEU A 26 16.63 -8.98 -3.83
C LEU A 26 17.46 -8.80 -5.10
N GLU A 27 17.48 -7.60 -5.69
CA GLU A 27 18.28 -7.33 -6.89
C GLU A 27 19.78 -7.54 -6.63
N ARG A 28 20.30 -7.10 -5.48
CA ARG A 28 21.71 -7.32 -5.10
C ARG A 28 22.03 -8.80 -4.95
N TYR A 29 21.12 -9.55 -4.31
CA TYR A 29 21.24 -10.99 -4.16
C TYR A 29 21.24 -11.69 -5.52
N LEU A 30 20.31 -11.37 -6.41
CA LEU A 30 20.23 -11.95 -7.75
C LEU A 30 21.43 -11.58 -8.64
N GLN A 31 22.00 -10.38 -8.46
CA GLN A 31 23.16 -9.92 -9.23
C GLN A 31 24.47 -10.59 -8.79
N SER A 32 24.69 -10.73 -7.48
CA SER A 32 26.03 -11.01 -6.93
C SER A 32 26.07 -12.16 -5.93
N ASN A 33 24.93 -12.80 -5.64
CA ASN A 33 24.73 -13.73 -4.53
C ASN A 33 25.18 -13.14 -3.17
N ALA A 34 25.26 -11.81 -3.07
CA ALA A 34 25.65 -11.14 -1.84
C ALA A 34 24.43 -11.01 -0.92
N LEU A 35 24.52 -11.62 0.27
CA LEU A 35 23.56 -11.39 1.33
C LEU A 35 23.76 -9.99 1.91
N THR A 36 22.66 -9.31 2.20
CA THR A 36 22.74 -7.99 2.84
C THR A 36 23.04 -8.11 4.32
N THR A 37 23.69 -7.10 4.90
CA THR A 37 23.96 -7.09 6.34
C THR A 37 22.67 -7.01 7.15
N ARG A 38 22.63 -7.74 8.29
CA ARG A 38 21.50 -7.69 9.23
C ARG A 38 21.13 -6.27 9.65
N SER A 39 22.14 -5.41 9.88
CA SER A 39 21.93 -4.00 10.23
C SER A 39 21.25 -3.21 9.11
N GLY A 40 21.59 -3.49 7.84
CA GLY A 40 20.91 -2.92 6.68
C GLY A 40 19.43 -3.31 6.65
N ILE A 41 19.16 -4.61 6.69
CA ILE A 41 17.79 -5.15 6.65
C ILE A 41 16.95 -4.63 7.82
N MET A 42 17.46 -4.66 9.05
CA MET A 42 16.70 -4.16 10.22
C MET A 42 16.43 -2.67 10.13
N ASN A 43 17.39 -1.85 9.68
CA ASN A 43 17.17 -0.41 9.52
C ASN A 43 16.10 -0.11 8.46
N SER A 44 16.07 -0.84 7.34
CA SER A 44 15.06 -0.64 6.31
C SER A 44 13.69 -1.19 6.73
N LEU A 45 13.62 -2.32 7.44
CA LEU A 45 12.37 -2.83 8.02
C LEU A 45 11.79 -1.84 9.04
N ILE A 46 12.64 -1.28 9.92
CA ILE A 46 12.20 -0.26 10.88
C ILE A 46 11.68 0.98 10.15
N LYS A 47 12.38 1.45 9.11
CA LYS A 47 11.92 2.59 8.28
C LYS A 47 10.59 2.32 7.60
N TRP A 48 10.39 1.09 7.13
CA TRP A 48 9.14 0.68 6.51
C TRP A 48 8.00 0.60 7.52
N ASP A 49 8.24 -0.01 8.69
CA ASP A 49 7.29 -0.04 9.80
C ASP A 49 6.95 1.37 10.28
N THR A 50 7.92 2.28 10.33
CA THR A 50 7.64 3.68 10.65
C THR A 50 6.87 4.36 9.53
N LYS A 51 7.17 4.14 8.25
CA LYS A 51 6.37 4.73 7.16
C LYS A 51 4.95 4.21 7.12
N THR A 52 4.73 2.92 7.39
CA THR A 52 3.39 2.34 7.46
C THR A 52 2.60 2.89 8.64
N LYS A 53 3.27 3.14 9.78
CA LYS A 53 2.69 3.78 10.99
C LYS A 53 2.55 5.31 10.89
N GLU A 54 3.46 6.01 10.22
CA GLU A 54 3.40 7.47 9.97
C GLU A 54 2.40 7.80 8.88
N LYS A 55 2.23 6.90 7.90
CA LYS A 55 1.03 6.93 7.08
C LYS A 55 -0.20 6.89 8.02
N GLN A 56 -0.22 6.38 9.27
CA GLN A 56 -1.39 6.36 10.19
C GLN A 56 -1.54 7.57 11.13
N THR A 57 -1.16 8.79 10.74
CA THR A 57 -1.50 9.97 11.54
C THR A 57 -2.95 10.41 11.30
N ASP A 58 -3.89 9.79 11.99
CA ASP A 58 -5.20 10.41 12.23
C ASP A 58 -4.96 11.59 13.18
N SER A 59 -4.86 12.82 12.64
CA SER A 59 -4.61 14.01 13.46
C SER A 59 -5.84 14.49 14.24
N PHE A 60 -6.97 13.78 14.12
CA PHE A 60 -8.23 14.09 14.78
C PHE A 60 -8.61 12.99 15.77
N PRO A 61 -9.22 13.32 16.93
CA PRO A 61 -9.82 12.32 17.79
C PRO A 61 -10.95 11.63 17.02
N ALA A 62 -10.64 10.46 16.47
CA ALA A 62 -11.57 9.68 15.67
C ALA A 62 -12.80 9.33 16.50
N LYS A 63 -13.94 9.92 16.16
CA LYS A 63 -15.23 9.42 16.63
C LYS A 63 -15.33 7.97 16.18
N THR A 64 -15.63 7.06 17.11
CA THR A 64 -15.72 5.63 16.81
C THR A 64 -17.12 5.10 17.06
N THR A 65 -17.65 4.31 16.13
CA THR A 65 -18.84 3.49 16.37
C THR A 65 -18.41 2.08 16.72
N LYS A 66 -18.94 1.56 17.81
CA LYS A 66 -18.74 0.18 18.25
C LYS A 66 -19.83 -0.70 17.67
N ALA A 67 -19.47 -1.62 16.79
CA ALA A 67 -20.37 -2.67 16.36
C ALA A 67 -20.09 -3.93 17.18
N LYS A 68 -21.10 -4.41 17.91
CA LYS A 68 -21.02 -5.70 18.61
C LYS A 68 -21.58 -6.78 17.71
N PHE A 69 -20.84 -7.87 17.53
CA PHE A 69 -21.33 -9.04 16.81
C PHE A 69 -21.10 -10.31 17.62
N LYS A 70 -22.08 -11.21 17.54
CA LYS A 70 -22.07 -12.49 18.25
C LYS A 70 -21.77 -13.60 17.25
N MET A 71 -20.81 -14.46 17.55
CA MET A 71 -20.61 -15.66 16.75
C MET A 71 -21.71 -16.66 17.05
N THR A 72 -22.38 -17.18 16.03
CA THR A 72 -23.49 -18.14 16.23
C THR A 72 -23.06 -19.47 16.86
N LYS A 73 -21.77 -19.80 16.81
CA LYS A 73 -21.20 -21.06 17.35
C LYS A 73 -20.48 -20.92 18.69
N LEU A 74 -20.28 -19.70 19.18
CA LEU A 74 -19.55 -19.42 20.42
C LEU A 74 -20.33 -18.35 21.19
N ASP A 75 -20.53 -18.52 22.50
CA ASP A 75 -21.20 -17.51 23.33
C ASP A 75 -20.26 -16.31 23.65
N ILE A 76 -19.55 -15.86 22.63
CA ILE A 76 -18.54 -14.79 22.68
C ILE A 76 -19.05 -13.66 21.80
N THR A 77 -18.99 -12.45 22.36
CA THR A 77 -19.37 -11.22 21.65
C THR A 77 -18.09 -10.44 21.36
N PHE A 78 -17.86 -10.13 20.09
CA PHE A 78 -16.72 -9.34 19.64
C PHE A 78 -17.17 -7.91 19.38
N GLU A 79 -16.25 -6.95 19.57
CA GLU A 79 -16.48 -5.53 19.38
C GLU A 79 -15.52 -5.01 18.31
N ILE A 80 -16.07 -4.43 17.24
CA ILE A 80 -15.29 -3.76 16.20
C ILE A 80 -15.49 -2.26 16.37
N ASN A 81 -14.38 -1.53 16.40
CA ASN A 81 -14.38 -0.07 16.41
C ASN A 81 -14.24 0.44 14.97
N PHE A 82 -15.23 1.18 14.49
CA PHE A 82 -15.19 1.85 13.21
C PHE A 82 -14.89 3.33 13.41
N VAL A 83 -13.81 3.80 12.81
CA VAL A 83 -13.47 5.22 12.74
C VAL A 83 -14.47 5.91 11.81
N HIS A 84 -15.08 7.00 12.29
CA HIS A 84 -15.98 7.83 11.49
C HIS A 84 -15.20 8.51 10.37
N LEU A 85 -15.83 8.55 9.20
CA LEU A 85 -15.32 9.25 8.04
C LEU A 85 -15.83 10.69 8.08
N GLU A 86 -15.00 11.62 8.54
CA GLU A 86 -15.33 13.04 8.70
C GLU A 86 -14.79 13.90 7.56
N ASP A 87 -13.57 13.62 7.09
CA ASP A 87 -12.92 14.34 5.99
C ASP A 87 -12.19 13.37 5.05
N ILE A 88 -12.70 13.25 3.83
CA ILE A 88 -12.14 12.40 2.77
C ILE A 88 -10.71 12.78 2.42
N LYS A 89 -10.35 14.06 2.53
CA LYS A 89 -9.04 14.57 2.09
C LYS A 89 -7.93 14.30 3.11
N GLN A 90 -8.31 14.14 4.37
CA GLN A 90 -7.35 13.96 5.46
C GLN A 90 -7.27 12.49 5.91
N GLN A 91 -8.33 11.72 5.69
CA GLN A 91 -8.40 10.32 6.05
C GLN A 91 -7.99 9.42 4.89
N LYS A 92 -7.38 8.28 5.21
CA LYS A 92 -6.84 7.35 4.20
C LYS A 92 -7.93 6.44 3.69
N ILE A 93 -8.71 6.97 2.76
CA ILE A 93 -9.93 6.34 2.28
C ILE A 93 -9.70 4.92 1.79
N PHE A 94 -8.66 4.67 1.00
CA PHE A 94 -8.36 3.33 0.48
C PHE A 94 -8.22 2.29 1.60
N LYS A 95 -7.34 2.55 2.57
CA LYS A 95 -7.18 1.65 3.73
C LYS A 95 -8.46 1.54 4.55
N TRP A 96 -9.16 2.65 4.77
CA TRP A 96 -10.43 2.65 5.51
C TRP A 96 -11.50 1.77 4.83
N THR A 97 -11.59 1.82 3.49
CA THR A 97 -12.52 0.98 2.73
C THR A 97 -12.12 -0.49 2.76
N GLU A 98 -10.83 -0.82 2.68
CA GLU A 98 -10.34 -2.20 2.81
C GLU A 98 -10.63 -2.78 4.20
N ASP A 99 -10.37 -2.00 5.26
CA ASP A 99 -10.67 -2.38 6.63
C ASP A 99 -12.18 -2.62 6.81
N PHE A 100 -13.03 -1.77 6.21
CA PHE A 100 -14.47 -1.96 6.23
C PHE A 100 -14.91 -3.25 5.51
N GLU A 101 -14.42 -3.50 4.30
CA GLU A 101 -14.75 -4.70 3.53
C GLU A 101 -14.28 -5.99 4.22
N SER A 102 -13.09 -5.97 4.82
CA SER A 102 -12.54 -7.10 5.58
C SER A 102 -13.40 -7.40 6.81
N ASN A 103 -13.83 -6.38 7.55
CA ASN A 103 -14.73 -6.52 8.67
C ASN A 103 -16.11 -7.04 8.24
N ALA A 104 -16.66 -6.50 7.14
CA ALA A 104 -17.95 -6.95 6.60
C ALA A 104 -17.91 -8.43 6.21
N LYS A 105 -16.82 -8.89 5.59
CA LYS A 105 -16.61 -10.32 5.26
C LYS A 105 -16.45 -11.18 6.51
N THR A 106 -15.66 -10.73 7.47
CA THR A 106 -15.39 -11.48 8.71
C THR A 106 -16.66 -11.71 9.52
N VAL A 107 -17.55 -10.71 9.57
CA VAL A 107 -18.81 -10.77 10.29
C VAL A 107 -19.97 -11.31 9.44
N ASN A 108 -19.77 -11.53 8.14
CA ASN A 108 -20.79 -11.90 7.16
C ASN A 108 -21.98 -10.94 7.12
N TRP A 109 -21.71 -9.63 7.06
CA TRP A 109 -22.77 -8.63 6.94
C TRP A 109 -23.46 -8.68 5.58
N ASN A 110 -24.78 -8.66 5.60
CA ASN A 110 -25.58 -8.48 4.39
C ASN A 110 -25.57 -7.02 3.91
N GLU A 111 -26.00 -6.79 2.67
CA GLU A 111 -25.97 -5.46 2.03
C GLU A 111 -26.69 -4.39 2.85
N ASN A 112 -27.85 -4.72 3.42
CA ASN A 112 -28.62 -3.79 4.25
C ASN A 112 -27.87 -3.38 5.53
N GLN A 113 -27.20 -4.34 6.18
CA GLN A 113 -26.37 -4.06 7.36
C GLN A 113 -25.18 -3.17 7.00
N GLN A 114 -24.52 -3.45 5.88
CA GLN A 114 -23.41 -2.63 5.40
C GLN A 114 -23.86 -1.18 5.13
N LEU A 115 -25.00 -1.00 4.45
CA LEU A 115 -25.58 0.33 4.17
C LEU A 115 -25.92 1.09 5.46
N ILE A 116 -26.56 0.43 6.44
CA ILE A 116 -26.89 1.05 7.73
C ILE A 116 -25.63 1.52 8.44
N ILE A 117 -24.58 0.69 8.47
CA ILE A 117 -23.34 1.02 9.16
C ILE A 117 -22.61 2.14 8.43
N LEU A 118 -22.47 2.08 7.11
CA LEU A 118 -21.89 3.14 6.28
C LEU A 118 -22.62 4.46 6.51
N ASN A 119 -23.95 4.48 6.50
CA ASN A 119 -24.73 5.70 6.73
C ASN A 119 -24.55 6.29 8.14
N ASN A 120 -24.10 5.50 9.12
CA ASN A 120 -23.85 5.97 10.49
C ASN A 120 -22.41 6.45 10.72
N ILE A 121 -21.44 5.89 9.98
CA ILE A 121 -20.02 6.21 10.16
C ILE A 121 -19.52 7.27 9.17
N ILE A 122 -20.21 7.48 8.04
CA ILE A 122 -19.87 8.51 7.06
C ILE A 122 -20.55 9.83 7.43
N SER A 123 -19.79 10.92 7.46
CA SER A 123 -20.34 12.23 7.79
C SER A 123 -21.43 12.68 6.80
N PRO A 124 -22.43 13.46 7.25
CA PRO A 124 -23.49 13.97 6.38
C PRO A 124 -22.98 14.85 5.22
N LYS A 125 -21.82 15.51 5.38
CA LYS A 125 -21.18 16.29 4.30
C LYS A 125 -20.75 15.37 3.16
N ILE A 126 -20.05 14.29 3.49
CA ILE A 126 -19.57 13.30 2.53
C ILE A 126 -20.75 12.59 1.86
N GLN A 127 -21.77 12.21 2.62
CA GLN A 127 -22.98 11.60 2.06
C GLN A 127 -23.68 12.50 1.04
N LYS A 128 -23.68 13.83 1.23
CA LYS A 128 -24.23 14.77 0.24
C LYS A 128 -23.45 14.74 -1.08
N GLU A 129 -22.13 14.62 -1.03
CA GLU A 129 -21.28 14.53 -2.22
C GLU A 129 -21.40 13.16 -2.93
N ILE A 130 -21.57 12.09 -2.15
CA ILE A 130 -21.83 10.74 -2.68
C ILE A 130 -23.22 10.66 -3.32
N GLY A 131 -24.22 11.33 -2.74
CA GLY A 131 -25.62 11.24 -3.15
C GLY A 131 -26.29 9.94 -2.68
N LYS A 132 -27.53 9.71 -3.10
CA LYS A 132 -28.26 8.47 -2.79
C LYS A 132 -27.67 7.31 -3.59
N MET A 133 -27.29 6.25 -2.89
CA MET A 133 -26.76 5.03 -3.50
C MET A 133 -27.38 3.81 -2.83
N ASP A 134 -27.66 2.79 -3.65
CA ASP A 134 -28.40 1.61 -3.24
C ASP A 134 -27.49 0.42 -2.88
N SER A 135 -26.16 0.60 -2.96
CA SER A 135 -25.19 -0.44 -2.60
C SER A 135 -24.00 0.13 -1.84
N GLY A 136 -23.54 -0.60 -0.82
CA GLY A 136 -22.34 -0.31 -0.06
C GLY A 136 -21.10 -0.27 -0.96
N THR A 137 -21.02 -1.17 -1.94
CA THR A 137 -19.94 -1.18 -2.95
C THR A 137 -19.84 0.14 -3.72
N ASN A 138 -20.98 0.69 -4.13
CA ASN A 138 -21.02 1.97 -4.86
C ASN A 138 -20.61 3.14 -3.96
N ILE A 139 -21.02 3.12 -2.69
CA ILE A 139 -20.63 4.13 -1.70
C ILE A 139 -19.11 4.12 -1.52
N LEU A 140 -18.50 2.95 -1.29
CA LEU A 140 -17.05 2.81 -1.13
C LEU A 140 -16.29 3.25 -2.39
N ALA A 141 -16.76 2.85 -3.57
CA ALA A 141 -16.15 3.26 -4.84
C ALA A 141 -16.19 4.79 -5.03
N LYS A 142 -17.31 5.44 -4.70
CA LYS A 142 -17.43 6.89 -4.81
C LYS A 142 -16.61 7.64 -3.77
N GLN A 143 -16.44 7.10 -2.57
CA GLN A 143 -15.51 7.64 -1.57
C GLN A 143 -14.07 7.62 -2.09
N LYS A 144 -13.63 6.47 -2.64
CA LYS A 144 -12.29 6.37 -3.23
C LYS A 144 -12.12 7.42 -4.32
N LYS A 145 -13.11 7.59 -5.21
CA LYS A 145 -13.08 8.63 -6.25
C LYS A 145 -12.95 10.05 -5.68
N LEU A 146 -13.77 10.42 -4.70
CA LEU A 146 -13.72 11.74 -4.06
C LEU A 146 -12.36 12.01 -3.38
N SER A 147 -11.68 10.97 -2.89
CA SER A 147 -10.34 11.11 -2.30
C SER A 147 -9.24 11.40 -3.32
N ILE A 148 -9.48 11.09 -4.59
CA ILE A 148 -8.53 11.29 -5.68
C ILE A 148 -8.73 12.64 -6.37
N ASP A 149 -9.92 13.27 -6.25
CA ASP A 149 -10.24 14.53 -6.94
C ASP A 149 -9.29 15.70 -6.60
N SER A 150 -8.42 15.57 -5.57
CA SER A 150 -7.33 16.51 -5.28
C SER A 150 -6.04 16.29 -6.08
N TYR A 151 -5.89 15.15 -6.74
CA TYR A 151 -4.73 14.80 -7.55
C TYR A 151 -5.01 15.02 -9.03
N SER A 152 -4.05 15.60 -9.76
CA SER A 152 -4.16 15.65 -11.21
C SER A 152 -3.90 14.25 -11.79
N LEU A 153 -4.80 13.76 -12.63
CA LEU A 153 -4.64 12.48 -13.35
C LEU A 153 -3.28 12.36 -14.07
N PRO A 154 -2.75 13.43 -14.70
CA PRO A 154 -1.39 13.39 -15.26
C PRO A 154 -0.31 13.12 -14.23
N ALA A 155 -0.36 13.73 -13.04
CA ALA A 155 0.61 13.48 -11.98
C ALA A 155 0.56 12.02 -11.50
N LEU A 156 -0.64 11.50 -11.23
CA LEU A 156 -0.82 10.09 -10.83
C LEU A 156 -0.32 9.12 -11.90
N SER A 157 -0.61 9.40 -13.17
CA SER A 157 -0.17 8.56 -14.29
C SER A 157 1.36 8.57 -14.42
N THR A 158 2.01 9.70 -14.17
CA THR A 158 3.48 9.80 -14.16
C THR A 158 4.06 9.05 -12.97
N GLU A 159 3.54 9.24 -11.76
CA GLU A 159 3.97 8.51 -10.57
C GLU A 159 3.86 7.00 -10.75
N PHE A 160 2.74 6.53 -11.31
CA PHE A 160 2.52 5.12 -11.62
C PHE A 160 3.54 4.57 -12.63
N LYS A 161 3.77 5.29 -13.74
CA LYS A 161 4.76 4.89 -14.76
C LYS A 161 6.18 4.88 -14.22
N GLU A 162 6.52 5.81 -13.33
CA GLU A 162 7.85 5.93 -12.74
C GLU A 162 8.05 5.09 -11.47
N CYS A 163 7.06 4.30 -11.06
CA CYS A 163 7.17 3.41 -9.91
C CYS A 163 8.07 2.22 -10.26
N ASN A 164 9.38 2.40 -10.14
CA ASN A 164 10.42 1.43 -10.48
C ASN A 164 10.85 0.63 -9.24
N GLN A 165 11.10 -0.68 -9.40
CA GLN A 165 11.55 -1.55 -8.31
C GLN A 165 12.83 -1.03 -7.62
N THR A 166 13.74 -0.40 -8.38
CA THR A 166 15.00 0.16 -7.89
C THR A 166 14.85 1.30 -6.89
N LYS A 167 13.65 1.90 -6.79
CA LYS A 167 13.34 2.95 -5.80
C LYS A 167 13.04 2.39 -4.41
N PHE A 168 12.94 1.08 -4.26
CA PHE A 168 12.53 0.39 -3.02
C PHE A 168 13.63 -0.55 -2.52
N ASP A 169 13.75 -0.64 -1.20
CA ASP A 169 14.69 -1.59 -0.57
C ASP A 169 14.14 -3.01 -0.64
N PHE A 170 12.82 -3.15 -0.51
CA PHE A 170 12.09 -4.42 -0.53
C PHE A 170 11.08 -4.48 -1.69
N VAL A 171 10.93 -5.66 -2.29
CA VAL A 171 9.95 -5.95 -3.34
C VAL A 171 8.53 -5.84 -2.80
N ARG A 172 8.27 -6.21 -1.54
CA ARG A 172 6.95 -6.00 -0.94
C ARG A 172 6.51 -4.54 -0.92
N GLU A 173 7.44 -3.61 -0.68
CA GLU A 173 7.14 -2.17 -0.73
C GLU A 173 6.81 -1.74 -2.15
N TYR A 174 7.61 -2.17 -3.12
CA TYR A 174 7.38 -1.92 -4.53
C TYR A 174 6.00 -2.42 -4.98
N CYS A 175 5.66 -3.67 -4.68
CA CYS A 175 4.35 -4.23 -5.04
C CYS A 175 3.19 -3.46 -4.40
N SER A 176 3.28 -3.16 -3.10
CA SER A 176 2.22 -2.41 -2.42
C SER A 176 2.01 -1.01 -2.98
N GLU A 177 3.09 -0.26 -3.25
CA GLU A 177 2.98 1.08 -3.80
C GLU A 177 2.47 1.06 -5.25
N LEU A 178 2.92 0.08 -6.05
CA LEU A 178 2.45 -0.07 -7.43
C LEU A 178 0.95 -0.44 -7.49
N GLU A 179 0.48 -1.32 -6.61
CA GLU A 179 -0.94 -1.67 -6.47
C GLU A 179 -1.79 -0.46 -6.08
N GLU A 180 -1.34 0.30 -5.09
CA GLU A 180 -2.02 1.52 -4.63
C GLU A 180 -2.13 2.56 -5.76
N LEU A 181 -1.05 2.78 -6.52
CA LEU A 181 -1.05 3.71 -7.66
C LEU A 181 -1.92 3.20 -8.82
N ASN A 182 -1.87 1.91 -9.13
CA ASN A 182 -2.69 1.30 -10.18
C ASN A 182 -4.19 1.46 -9.87
N GLU A 183 -4.59 1.24 -8.62
CA GLU A 183 -5.97 1.41 -8.20
C GLU A 183 -6.44 2.86 -8.35
N LYS A 184 -5.63 3.83 -7.91
CA LYS A 184 -5.91 5.27 -8.08
C LYS A 184 -6.08 5.65 -9.55
N VAL A 185 -5.17 5.18 -10.42
CA VAL A 185 -5.24 5.43 -11.87
C VAL A 185 -6.49 4.78 -12.48
N ALA A 186 -6.78 3.54 -12.12
CA ALA A 186 -7.95 2.81 -12.62
C ALA A 186 -9.27 3.49 -12.25
N ILE A 187 -9.43 3.93 -10.99
CA ILE A 187 -10.62 4.66 -10.54
C ILE A 187 -10.76 6.00 -11.27
N SER A 188 -9.64 6.70 -11.49
CA SER A 188 -9.64 7.99 -12.18
C SER A 188 -10.01 7.87 -13.66
N LEU A 189 -9.57 6.80 -14.32
CA LEU A 189 -9.85 6.51 -15.74
C LEU A 189 -11.17 5.77 -15.97
N GLY A 190 -11.76 5.18 -14.92
CA GLY A 190 -12.95 4.35 -15.04
C GLY A 190 -12.68 2.98 -15.67
N ASN A 191 -11.49 2.42 -15.46
CA ASN A 191 -11.10 1.14 -16.03
C ASN A 191 -11.90 -0.03 -15.44
N THR A 192 -12.19 -1.01 -16.26
CA THR A 192 -12.75 -2.30 -15.82
C THR A 192 -11.72 -3.11 -15.03
N PRO A 193 -12.14 -4.07 -14.17
CA PRO A 193 -11.20 -4.92 -13.44
C PRO A 193 -10.18 -5.63 -14.33
N LYS A 194 -10.60 -6.03 -15.54
CA LYS A 194 -9.73 -6.67 -16.54
C LYS A 194 -8.66 -5.70 -17.05
N GLU A 195 -9.04 -4.47 -17.39
CA GLU A 195 -8.09 -3.44 -17.83
C GLU A 195 -7.13 -3.05 -16.72
N THR A 196 -7.62 -2.92 -15.49
CA THR A 196 -6.81 -2.66 -14.29
C THR A 196 -5.76 -3.75 -14.04
N ALA A 197 -6.12 -5.02 -14.25
CA ALA A 197 -5.18 -6.14 -14.12
C ALA A 197 -4.13 -6.14 -15.25
N ILE A 198 -4.55 -5.87 -16.49
CA ILE A 198 -3.62 -5.75 -17.63
C ILE A 198 -2.65 -4.59 -17.41
N LEU A 199 -3.14 -3.44 -16.96
CA LEU A 199 -2.33 -2.27 -16.68
C LEU A 199 -1.30 -2.56 -15.58
N LEU A 200 -1.74 -3.16 -14.47
CA LEU A 200 -0.86 -3.58 -13.38
C LEU A 200 0.24 -4.51 -13.89
N SER A 201 -0.14 -5.57 -14.59
CA SER A 201 0.81 -6.58 -15.08
C SER A 201 1.82 -5.96 -16.05
N THR A 202 1.35 -5.13 -17.00
CA THR A 202 2.21 -4.51 -18.01
C THR A 202 3.22 -3.57 -17.36
N THR A 203 2.75 -2.68 -16.47
CA THR A 203 3.63 -1.73 -15.76
C THR A 203 4.58 -2.46 -14.82
N PHE A 204 4.11 -3.48 -14.09
CA PHE A 204 4.93 -4.27 -13.18
C PHE A 204 6.15 -4.84 -13.89
N PHE A 205 5.96 -5.56 -15.01
CA PHE A 205 7.07 -6.17 -15.75
C PHE A 205 7.97 -5.14 -16.43
N ALA A 206 7.43 -4.00 -16.87
CA ALA A 206 8.22 -2.91 -17.44
C ALA A 206 9.14 -2.23 -16.40
N ASN A 207 8.74 -2.22 -15.13
CA ASN A 207 9.39 -1.49 -14.06
C ASN A 207 10.23 -2.37 -13.12
N LEU A 208 10.38 -3.66 -13.45
CA LEU A 208 11.30 -4.56 -12.75
C LEU A 208 12.75 -4.14 -12.96
N SER A 209 13.59 -4.40 -11.95
CA SER A 209 15.02 -4.31 -12.13
C SER A 209 15.54 -5.45 -13.03
N PRO A 210 16.65 -5.24 -13.77
CA PRO A 210 17.08 -6.17 -14.81
C PRO A 210 17.30 -7.61 -14.32
N HIS A 211 17.95 -7.82 -13.17
CA HIS A 211 18.22 -9.19 -12.70
C HIS A 211 16.96 -9.88 -12.20
N THR A 212 16.05 -9.12 -11.59
CA THR A 212 14.72 -9.60 -11.21
C THR A 212 13.91 -10.03 -12.44
N ALA A 213 13.91 -9.22 -13.51
CA ALA A 213 13.24 -9.56 -14.76
C ALA A 213 13.84 -10.84 -15.41
N ILE A 214 15.16 -10.94 -15.48
CA ILE A 214 15.86 -12.13 -15.99
C ILE A 214 15.52 -13.37 -15.15
N TYR A 215 15.47 -13.23 -13.83
CA TYR A 215 15.10 -14.34 -12.94
C TYR A 215 13.70 -14.87 -13.26
N LEU A 216 12.69 -14.00 -13.34
CA LEU A 216 11.32 -14.42 -13.62
C LEU A 216 11.19 -15.06 -15.00
N GLN A 217 11.91 -14.54 -16.01
CA GLN A 217 11.97 -15.16 -17.33
C GLN A 217 12.56 -16.58 -17.27
N LYS A 218 13.65 -16.79 -16.52
CA LYS A 218 14.23 -18.13 -16.32
C LYS A 218 13.27 -19.09 -15.62
N GLN A 219 12.42 -18.59 -14.73
CA GLN A 219 11.39 -19.38 -14.05
C GLN A 219 10.11 -19.58 -14.89
N ASN A 220 10.05 -19.04 -16.12
CA ASN A 220 8.86 -19.04 -16.98
C ASN A 220 7.62 -18.41 -16.32
N ILE A 221 7.82 -17.40 -15.48
CA ILE A 221 6.74 -16.67 -14.80
C ILE A 221 6.30 -15.50 -15.66
N SER A 222 5.02 -15.48 -16.03
CA SER A 222 4.45 -14.49 -16.97
C SER A 222 3.26 -13.70 -16.42
N THR A 223 2.73 -14.07 -15.26
CA THR A 223 1.61 -13.36 -14.63
C THR A 223 2.08 -12.57 -13.40
N TYR A 224 1.40 -11.46 -13.15
CA TYR A 224 1.65 -10.62 -11.98
C TYR A 224 1.55 -11.42 -10.66
N ASP A 225 0.49 -12.20 -10.48
CA ASP A 225 0.25 -12.92 -9.22
C ASP A 225 1.35 -13.96 -8.93
N GLN A 226 1.77 -14.70 -9.96
CA GLN A 226 2.87 -15.67 -9.84
C GLN A 226 4.19 -14.97 -9.54
N ALA A 227 4.47 -13.86 -10.23
CA ALA A 227 5.67 -13.07 -10.01
C ALA A 227 5.72 -12.50 -8.59
N LYS A 228 4.64 -11.86 -8.15
CA LYS A 228 4.51 -11.32 -6.79
C LYS A 228 4.77 -12.41 -5.75
N TYR A 229 4.10 -13.57 -5.88
CA TYR A 229 4.28 -14.68 -4.96
C TYR A 229 5.74 -15.14 -4.88
N GLU A 230 6.36 -15.39 -6.02
CA GLU A 230 7.73 -15.91 -6.08
C GLU A 230 8.76 -14.90 -5.57
N LEU A 231 8.63 -13.62 -5.94
CA LEU A 231 9.56 -12.59 -5.46
C LEU A 231 9.43 -12.34 -3.95
N LEU A 232 8.21 -12.38 -3.40
CA LEU A 232 7.99 -12.26 -1.95
C LEU A 232 8.59 -13.46 -1.20
N ARG A 233 8.46 -14.66 -1.76
CA ARG A 233 9.08 -15.87 -1.22
C ARG A 233 10.61 -15.75 -1.21
N LEU A 234 11.21 -15.32 -2.31
CA LEU A 234 12.67 -15.13 -2.41
C LEU A 234 13.16 -14.06 -1.43
N GLU A 235 12.44 -12.95 -1.32
CA GLU A 235 12.77 -11.91 -0.36
C GLU A 235 12.77 -12.44 1.08
N GLU A 236 11.79 -13.27 1.45
CA GLU A 236 11.75 -13.90 2.77
C GLU A 236 12.94 -14.84 2.99
N ILE A 237 13.33 -15.61 1.97
CA ILE A 237 14.53 -16.46 2.02
C ILE A 237 15.77 -15.61 2.28
N VAL A 238 15.98 -14.53 1.50
CA VAL A 238 17.14 -13.63 1.65
C VAL A 238 17.17 -13.01 3.06
N ILE A 239 16.02 -12.55 3.57
CA ILE A 239 15.90 -12.02 4.93
C ILE A 239 16.24 -13.10 5.97
N SER A 240 15.77 -14.33 5.78
CA SER A 240 16.00 -15.43 6.71
C SER A 240 17.47 -15.89 6.72
N GLU A 241 18.12 -15.94 5.56
CA GLU A 241 19.52 -16.35 5.43
C GLU A 241 20.46 -15.29 6.01
N ALA A 242 20.19 -14.01 5.77
CA ALA A 242 20.93 -12.91 6.38
C ALA A 242 20.86 -12.90 7.92
N LYS A 243 19.85 -13.56 8.52
CA LYS A 243 19.76 -13.75 9.98
C LYS A 243 20.56 -14.95 10.51
N LYS A 244 20.95 -15.91 9.65
CA LYS A 244 21.62 -17.17 10.06
C LYS A 244 23.14 -17.07 10.13
N TYR A 245 23.77 -16.21 9.33
CA TYR A 245 25.22 -16.04 9.33
C TYR A 245 25.63 -15.13 10.49
N GLU A 246 25.81 -15.76 11.65
CA GLU A 246 26.47 -15.27 12.87
C GLU A 246 27.69 -16.16 13.17
#